data_AF-A0AAU2QAH8-F1
#
_entry.id   AF-A0AAU2QAH8-F1
#
_cell.length_a   1.000
_cell.length_b   1.000
_cell.length_c   1.000
_cell.angle_alpha   90.00
_cell.angle_beta   90.00
_cell.angle_gamma   90.00
#
_symmetry.space_group_name_H-M   'P 1'
#
loop_
_entity.id
_entity.type
_entity.pdbx_description
1 polymer ?
#
loop_
_entity_poly.entity_id
_entity_poly.type
_entity_poly.pdbx_seq_one_letter_code
_entity_poly.pdbx_strand_id
1 'polypeptide(L)'
;MLAWAGATATASAAPADKSQVLSSWTQTSATSYSAFISARNNQGSWAAYGFDWSTDYCSSSPDNPLGFPFNLSCARHDFGYRNYKAAGQFDPNKPRLDTMFYEDLKRVCSSNGYGATKKASCNSLAWTYYQAVKQFG
;
A
#
# COMPACT_ATOMS: atom_id res chain seq x y z
N MET A 1 48.93 -7.10 14.41
CA MET A 1 47.88 -7.11 13.36
C MET A 1 46.64 -7.77 13.96
N LEU A 2 45.60 -7.01 14.29
CA LEU A 2 44.31 -7.59 14.72
C LEU A 2 43.45 -7.85 13.48
N ALA A 3 43.15 -9.11 13.21
CA ALA A 3 42.21 -9.49 12.16
C ALA A 3 40.77 -9.37 12.69
N TRP A 4 39.98 -8.49 12.09
CA TRP A 4 38.53 -8.44 12.29
C TRP A 4 37.89 -9.55 11.46
N ALA A 5 37.39 -10.59 12.13
CA ALA A 5 36.51 -11.57 11.51
C ALA A 5 35.12 -10.94 11.33
N GLY A 6 34.80 -10.53 10.11
CA GLY A 6 33.45 -10.10 9.75
C GLY A 6 32.51 -11.31 9.75
N ALA A 7 31.53 -11.32 10.65
CA ALA A 7 30.47 -12.31 10.63
C ALA A 7 29.59 -12.08 9.39
N THR A 8 29.64 -13.01 8.44
CA THR A 8 28.67 -13.07 7.34
C THR A 8 27.32 -13.46 7.91
N ALA A 9 26.43 -12.49 8.12
CA ALA A 9 25.05 -12.77 8.46
C ALA A 9 24.40 -13.52 7.28
N THR A 10 24.11 -14.81 7.46
CA THR A 10 23.28 -15.57 6.52
C THR A 10 21.90 -14.94 6.49
N ALA A 11 21.48 -14.41 5.34
CA ALA A 11 20.11 -13.93 5.16
C ALA A 11 19.14 -15.11 5.39
N SER A 12 18.37 -15.04 6.47
CA SER A 12 17.29 -16.01 6.70
C SER A 12 16.28 -15.88 5.57
N ALA A 13 15.86 -17.02 5.00
CA ALA A 13 14.73 -17.03 4.08
C ALA A 13 13.50 -16.45 4.79
N ALA A 14 12.68 -15.71 4.04
CA ALA A 14 11.42 -15.22 4.56
C ALA A 14 10.49 -16.40 4.93
N PRO A 15 9.56 -16.22 5.88
CA PRO A 15 8.54 -17.21 6.18
C PRO A 15 7.83 -17.72 4.92
N ALA A 16 7.53 -19.02 4.90
CA ALA A 16 6.93 -19.69 3.75
C ALA A 16 5.54 -19.15 3.38
N ASP A 17 4.86 -18.50 4.33
CA ASP A 17 3.54 -17.90 4.18
C ASP A 17 3.57 -16.43 3.72
N LYS A 18 4.74 -15.89 3.33
CA LYS A 18 4.91 -14.49 2.91
C LYS A 18 3.93 -14.05 1.82
N SER A 19 3.66 -14.91 0.83
CA SER A 19 2.75 -14.57 -0.27
C SER A 19 1.28 -14.52 0.19
N GLN A 20 0.89 -15.39 1.12
CA GLN A 20 -0.43 -15.42 1.74
C GLN A 20 -0.63 -14.16 2.60
N VAL A 21 0.37 -13.78 3.40
CA VAL A 21 0.34 -12.54 4.20
C VAL A 21 0.22 -11.31 3.30
N LEU A 22 1.07 -11.21 2.26
CA LEU A 22 1.00 -10.13 1.26
C LEU A 22 -0.38 -10.04 0.61
N SER A 23 -0.95 -11.18 0.20
CA SER A 23 -2.29 -11.25 -0.36
C SER A 23 -3.35 -10.78 0.62
N SER A 24 -3.25 -11.17 1.90
CA SER A 24 -4.23 -10.80 2.94
C SER A 24 -4.35 -9.29 3.17
N TRP A 25 -3.26 -8.55 3.00
CA TRP A 25 -3.21 -7.09 3.16
C TRP A 25 -3.54 -6.32 1.88
N THR A 26 -3.65 -7.02 0.75
CA THR A 26 -3.84 -6.40 -0.57
C THR A 26 -5.17 -6.76 -1.24
N GLN A 27 -6.20 -6.98 -0.42
CA GLN A 27 -7.59 -7.15 -0.87
C GLN A 27 -8.36 -5.83 -0.78
N THR A 28 -9.45 -5.74 -1.54
CA THR A 28 -10.31 -4.55 -1.64
C THR A 28 -11.16 -4.30 -0.39
N SER A 29 -11.29 -5.30 0.49
CA SER A 29 -12.14 -5.25 1.67
C SER A 29 -11.61 -4.31 2.76
N ALA A 30 -12.53 -3.80 3.58
CA ALA A 30 -12.18 -3.00 4.76
C ALA A 30 -11.36 -3.80 5.78
N THR A 31 -11.64 -5.10 5.94
CA THR A 31 -10.85 -5.99 6.83
C THR A 31 -9.39 -6.06 6.40
N SER A 32 -9.13 -6.18 5.10
CA SER A 32 -7.77 -6.18 4.56
C SER A 32 -7.07 -4.85 4.78
N TYR A 33 -7.78 -3.73 4.59
CA TYR A 33 -7.28 -2.40 4.89
C TYR A 33 -6.88 -2.26 6.37
N SER A 34 -7.77 -2.63 7.30
CA SER A 34 -7.48 -2.56 8.73
C SER A 34 -6.31 -3.46 9.15
N ALA A 35 -6.21 -4.66 8.56
CA ALA A 35 -5.09 -5.57 8.80
C ALA A 35 -3.76 -4.96 8.32
N PHE A 36 -3.73 -4.35 7.12
CA PHE A 36 -2.57 -3.64 6.61
C PHE A 36 -2.17 -2.48 7.53
N ILE A 37 -3.13 -1.64 7.96
CA ILE A 37 -2.83 -0.51 8.86
C ILE A 37 -2.25 -1.00 10.19
N SER A 38 -2.80 -2.06 10.76
CA SER A 38 -2.26 -2.69 11.97
C SER A 38 -0.82 -3.18 11.78
N ALA A 39 -0.53 -3.85 10.65
CA ALA A 39 0.81 -4.31 10.32
C ALA A 39 1.80 -3.16 10.07
N ARG A 40 1.37 -2.13 9.35
CA ARG A 40 2.16 -0.91 9.07
C ARG A 40 2.52 -0.16 10.35
N ASN A 41 1.65 -0.16 11.36
CA ASN A 41 1.93 0.46 12.66
C ASN A 41 2.86 -0.41 13.54
N ASN A 42 3.08 -1.67 13.16
CA ASN A 42 3.87 -2.65 13.92
C ASN A 42 4.90 -3.38 13.05
N GLN A 43 5.59 -2.66 12.15
CA GLN A 43 6.48 -3.26 11.13
C GLN A 43 7.55 -4.16 11.72
N GLY A 44 8.06 -3.85 12.92
CA GLY A 44 9.06 -4.66 13.61
C GLY A 44 8.61 -6.10 13.85
N SER A 45 7.31 -6.32 14.11
CA SER A 45 6.72 -7.66 14.26
C SER A 45 6.69 -8.47 12.95
N TRP A 46 6.91 -7.81 11.81
CA TRP A 46 6.92 -8.41 10.47
C TRP A 46 8.30 -8.38 9.82
N ALA A 47 9.36 -8.04 10.57
CA ALA A 47 10.72 -7.88 10.04
C ALA A 47 11.24 -9.16 9.33
N ALA A 48 10.90 -10.34 9.85
CA ALA A 48 11.29 -11.63 9.26
C ALA A 48 10.77 -11.81 7.82
N TYR A 49 9.67 -11.15 7.46
CA TYR A 49 9.11 -11.24 6.10
C TYR A 49 9.89 -10.43 5.10
N GLY A 50 10.69 -9.43 5.52
CA GLY A 50 11.41 -8.55 4.60
C GLY A 50 10.49 -7.92 3.55
N PHE A 51 9.35 -7.38 4.00
CA PHE A 51 8.48 -6.58 3.14
C PHE A 51 9.10 -5.20 2.91
N ASP A 52 8.93 -4.66 1.70
CA ASP A 52 9.23 -3.27 1.40
C ASP A 52 8.10 -2.38 1.94
N TRP A 53 8.40 -1.60 2.97
CA TRP A 53 7.48 -0.64 3.60
C TRP A 53 7.65 0.79 3.07
N SER A 54 8.61 1.02 2.16
CA SER A 54 8.89 2.35 1.61
C SER A 54 7.68 2.89 0.84
N THR A 55 7.48 4.20 0.96
CA THR A 55 6.39 4.91 0.29
C THR A 55 6.80 6.37 0.15
N ASP A 56 6.50 6.94 -1.01
CA ASP A 56 6.53 8.37 -1.28
C ASP A 56 5.14 8.98 -1.11
N TYR A 57 4.21 8.25 -0.50
CA TYR A 57 2.82 8.60 -0.33
C TYR A 57 2.19 8.97 -1.67
N CYS A 58 1.47 10.09 -1.75
CA CYS A 58 0.80 10.50 -2.99
C CYS A 58 1.65 11.44 -3.85
N SER A 59 3.00 11.40 -3.75
CA SER A 59 3.88 12.39 -4.41
C SER A 59 3.78 12.41 -5.94
N SER A 60 3.54 11.25 -6.56
CA SER A 60 3.35 11.12 -8.02
C SER A 60 1.87 11.11 -8.43
N SER A 61 0.96 11.50 -7.53
CA SER A 61 -0.47 11.52 -7.79
C SER A 61 -0.94 12.86 -8.36
N PRO A 62 -2.11 12.92 -9.01
CA PRO A 62 -2.77 14.18 -9.37
C PRO A 62 -2.94 15.14 -8.18
N ASP A 63 -3.06 16.44 -8.46
CA ASP A 63 -3.20 17.44 -7.40
C ASP A 63 -4.41 17.22 -6.49
N ASN A 64 -4.23 17.46 -5.19
CA ASN A 64 -5.26 17.36 -4.16
C ASN A 64 -5.47 18.70 -3.43
N PRO A 65 -6.01 19.72 -4.12
CA PRO A 65 -6.11 21.08 -3.58
C PRO A 65 -7.08 21.19 -2.39
N LEU A 66 -7.99 20.23 -2.23
CA LEU A 66 -8.96 20.19 -1.13
C LEU A 66 -8.46 19.42 0.10
N GLY A 67 -7.24 18.87 0.04
CA GLY A 67 -6.57 18.24 1.18
C GLY A 67 -7.26 16.97 1.69
N PHE A 68 -7.81 16.14 0.80
CA PHE A 68 -8.37 14.85 1.22
C PHE A 68 -7.25 13.93 1.75
N PRO A 69 -7.40 13.29 2.92
CA PRO A 69 -6.30 12.56 3.56
C PRO A 69 -6.07 11.18 2.92
N PHE A 70 -5.53 11.15 1.70
CA PHE A 70 -5.30 9.94 0.91
C PHE A 70 -3.95 9.24 1.17
N ASN A 71 -3.09 9.81 2.02
CA ASN A 71 -1.73 9.30 2.25
C ASN A 71 -1.68 7.82 2.64
N LEU A 72 -2.58 7.35 3.52
CA LEU A 72 -2.60 5.93 3.91
C LEU A 72 -3.08 5.00 2.78
N SER A 73 -3.98 5.47 1.93
CA SER A 73 -4.39 4.75 0.72
C SER A 73 -3.21 4.61 -0.25
N CYS A 74 -2.47 5.71 -0.49
CA CYS A 74 -1.27 5.70 -1.33
C CYS A 74 -0.19 4.77 -0.75
N ALA A 75 0.04 4.82 0.56
CA ALA A 75 1.01 3.94 1.21
C ALA A 75 0.68 2.45 1.09
N ARG A 76 -0.61 2.06 1.08
CA ARG A 76 -1.01 0.66 0.84
C ARG A 76 -0.84 0.26 -0.62
N HIS A 77 -1.11 1.18 -1.54
CA HIS A 77 -0.89 0.98 -2.98
C HIS A 77 0.60 0.76 -3.30
N ASP A 78 1.47 1.63 -2.79
CA ASP A 78 2.94 1.50 -2.91
C ASP A 78 3.44 0.18 -2.34
N PHE A 79 2.98 -0.17 -1.14
CA PHE A 79 3.33 -1.44 -0.51
C PHE A 79 2.97 -2.62 -1.43
N GLY A 80 1.76 -2.63 -1.98
CA GLY A 80 1.34 -3.66 -2.94
C GLY A 80 2.26 -3.67 -4.16
N TYR A 81 2.43 -2.53 -4.82
CA TYR A 81 3.23 -2.42 -6.04
C TYR A 81 4.67 -2.92 -5.84
N ARG A 82 5.36 -2.42 -4.82
CA ARG A 82 6.76 -2.74 -4.55
C ARG A 82 6.94 -4.23 -4.23
N ASN A 83 6.10 -4.79 -3.36
CA ASN A 83 6.24 -6.18 -2.93
C ASN A 83 5.82 -7.18 -4.02
N TYR A 84 4.79 -6.88 -4.82
CA TYR A 84 4.44 -7.73 -5.96
C TYR A 84 5.45 -7.62 -7.12
N LYS A 85 6.07 -6.46 -7.35
CA LYS A 85 7.21 -6.31 -8.29
C LYS A 85 8.41 -7.12 -7.82
N ALA A 86 8.80 -7.00 -6.55
CA ALA A 86 9.89 -7.79 -5.96
C ALA A 86 9.65 -9.31 -6.00
N ALA A 87 8.38 -9.74 -5.93
CA ALA A 87 7.99 -11.15 -6.05
C ALA A 87 7.87 -11.65 -7.51
N GLY A 88 8.04 -10.80 -8.52
CA GLY A 88 7.82 -11.17 -9.92
C GLY A 88 6.37 -11.56 -10.24
N GLN A 89 5.40 -10.98 -9.52
CA GLN A 89 3.97 -11.29 -9.61
C GLN A 89 3.13 -10.01 -9.80
N PHE A 90 3.72 -8.94 -10.32
CA PHE A 90 3.06 -7.64 -10.43
C PHE A 90 1.89 -7.64 -11.41
N ASP A 91 2.13 -7.97 -12.67
CA ASP A 91 1.15 -7.88 -13.75
C ASP A 91 -0.19 -8.57 -13.45
N PRO A 92 -0.24 -9.84 -12.97
CA PRO A 92 -1.51 -10.48 -12.67
C PRO A 92 -2.23 -9.88 -11.45
N ASN A 93 -1.52 -9.16 -10.58
CA ASN A 93 -2.09 -8.59 -9.35
C ASN A 93 -2.42 -7.10 -9.47
N LYS A 94 -1.79 -6.38 -10.41
CA LYS A 94 -1.97 -4.93 -10.59
C LYS A 94 -3.45 -4.49 -10.65
N PRO A 95 -4.36 -5.14 -11.41
CA PRO A 95 -5.76 -4.72 -11.43
C PRO A 95 -6.44 -4.76 -10.05
N ARG A 96 -6.10 -5.77 -9.23
CA ARG A 96 -6.60 -5.86 -7.85
C ARG A 96 -6.02 -4.76 -6.97
N LEU A 97 -4.72 -4.47 -7.09
CA LEU A 97 -4.05 -3.42 -6.32
C LEU A 97 -4.61 -2.02 -6.63
N ASP A 98 -4.89 -1.74 -7.90
CA ASP A 98 -5.49 -0.46 -8.31
C ASP A 98 -6.94 -0.35 -7.80
N THR A 99 -7.71 -1.44 -7.88
CA THR A 99 -9.07 -1.48 -7.34
C THR A 99 -9.08 -1.35 -5.81
N MET A 100 -8.13 -1.99 -5.13
CA MET A 100 -7.92 -1.88 -3.68
C MET A 100 -7.67 -0.44 -3.27
N PHE A 101 -6.78 0.26 -3.99
CA PHE A 101 -6.49 1.66 -3.77
C PHE A 101 -7.74 2.53 -3.92
N TYR A 102 -8.52 2.32 -4.99
CA TYR A 102 -9.76 3.08 -5.20
C TYR A 102 -10.78 2.89 -4.06
N GLU A 103 -10.92 1.66 -3.56
CA GLU A 103 -11.81 1.38 -2.42
C GLU A 103 -11.31 2.04 -1.12
N ASP A 104 -9.99 2.16 -0.92
CA ASP A 104 -9.44 2.91 0.22
C ASP A 104 -9.75 4.41 0.13
N LEU A 105 -9.60 5.00 -1.05
CA LEU A 105 -9.92 6.41 -1.29
C LEU A 105 -11.41 6.69 -1.03
N LYS A 106 -12.30 5.82 -1.51
CA LYS A 106 -13.75 5.92 -1.25
C LYS A 106 -14.11 5.78 0.23
N ARG A 107 -13.37 4.96 0.98
CA ARG A 107 -13.51 4.86 2.45
C ARG A 107 -13.18 6.19 3.11
N VAL A 108 -12.08 6.83 2.74
CA VAL A 108 -11.75 8.20 3.20
C VAL A 108 -12.90 9.16 2.92
N CYS A 109 -13.46 9.14 1.71
CA CYS A 109 -14.58 10.00 1.33
C CYS A 109 -15.87 9.75 2.14
N SER A 110 -16.02 8.56 2.73
CA SER A 110 -17.21 8.18 3.51
C SER A 110 -17.02 8.40 5.02
N SER A 111 -15.79 8.27 5.54
CA SER A 111 -15.52 8.27 6.98
C SER A 111 -15.23 9.64 7.59
N ASN A 112 -15.09 10.70 6.79
CA ASN A 112 -14.68 12.03 7.27
C ASN A 112 -15.84 13.02 7.52
N GLY A 113 -17.09 12.53 7.62
CA GLY A 113 -18.24 13.38 7.95
C GLY A 113 -18.55 14.48 6.92
N TYR A 114 -18.10 14.30 5.67
CA TYR A 114 -18.29 15.30 4.62
C TYR A 114 -19.76 15.48 4.26
N GLY A 115 -20.20 16.74 4.15
CA GLY A 115 -21.45 17.08 3.47
C GLY A 115 -21.44 16.65 2.00
N ALA A 116 -22.62 16.59 1.37
CA ALA A 116 -22.82 16.01 0.04
C ALA A 116 -21.84 16.53 -1.02
N THR A 117 -21.64 17.85 -1.09
CA THR A 117 -20.75 18.47 -2.09
C THR A 117 -19.28 18.05 -1.90
N LYS A 118 -18.76 18.13 -0.67
CA LYS A 118 -17.37 17.73 -0.38
C LYS A 118 -17.16 16.23 -0.58
N LYS A 119 -18.16 15.41 -0.27
CA LYS A 119 -18.15 13.97 -0.56
C LYS A 119 -18.10 13.69 -2.06
N ALA A 120 -18.86 14.42 -2.88
CA ALA A 120 -18.82 14.30 -4.33
C ALA A 120 -17.44 14.68 -4.90
N SER A 121 -16.87 15.81 -4.45
CA SER A 121 -15.51 16.21 -4.84
C SER A 121 -14.45 15.19 -4.43
N CYS A 122 -14.56 14.61 -3.23
CA CYS A 122 -13.66 13.56 -2.77
C CYS A 122 -13.72 12.32 -3.66
N ASN A 123 -14.93 11.83 -3.97
CA ASN A 123 -15.10 10.66 -4.84
C ASN A 123 -14.62 10.93 -6.28
N SER A 124 -14.79 12.16 -6.78
CA SER A 124 -14.27 12.56 -8.10
C SER A 124 -12.74 12.53 -8.13
N LEU A 125 -12.08 13.06 -7.10
CA LEU A 125 -10.62 12.97 -7.01
C LEU A 125 -10.15 11.53 -6.82
N ALA A 126 -10.83 10.74 -5.99
CA ALA A 126 -10.54 9.32 -5.80
C ALA A 126 -10.59 8.54 -7.13
N TRP A 127 -11.58 8.84 -7.98
CA TRP A 127 -11.67 8.26 -9.31
C TRP A 127 -10.51 8.70 -10.21
N THR A 128 -10.12 9.97 -10.16
CA THR A 128 -8.99 10.51 -10.92
C THR A 128 -7.68 9.81 -10.55
N TYR A 129 -7.42 9.64 -9.25
CA TYR A 129 -6.27 8.88 -8.73
C TYR A 129 -6.26 7.44 -9.23
N TYR A 130 -7.41 6.76 -9.19
CA TYR A 130 -7.56 5.40 -9.69
C TYR A 130 -7.26 5.28 -11.20
N GLN A 131 -7.78 6.21 -12.01
CA GLN A 131 -7.50 6.19 -13.45
C GLN A 131 -6.02 6.45 -13.77
N ALA A 132 -5.36 7.34 -13.01
CA ALA A 132 -3.95 7.62 -13.18
C ALA A 132 -3.08 6.36 -12.99
N VAL A 133 -3.26 5.62 -11.89
CA VAL A 133 -2.50 4.38 -11.65
C VAL A 133 -2.89 3.26 -12.62
N LYS A 134 -4.16 3.20 -13.03
CA LYS A 134 -4.62 2.21 -14.01
C LYS A 134 -3.94 2.40 -15.37
N GLN A 135 -3.74 3.65 -15.80
CA GLN A 135 -3.19 3.98 -17.12
C GLN A 135 -1.66 4.05 -17.14
N PHE A 136 -1.02 4.49 -16.04
CA PHE A 136 0.41 4.82 -16.02
C PHE A 136 1.23 4.06 -14.97
N GLY A 137 0.58 3.29 -14.09
CA GLY A 137 1.24 2.53 -13.00
C GLY A 137 1.93 1.25 -13.43
#